data_AF-A0A958D2P6-F1
#
_entry.id   AF-A0A958D2P6-F1
#
_cell.length_a   1.000
_cell.length_b   1.000
_cell.length_c   1.000
_cell.angle_alpha   90.00
_cell.angle_beta   90.00
_cell.angle_gamma   90.00
#
_symmetry.space_group_name_H-M   'P 1'
#
loop_
_entity.id
_entity.type
_entity.pdbx_description
1 polymer ?
#
loop_
_entity_poly.entity_id
_entity_poly.type
_entity_poly.pdbx_seq_one_letter_code
_entity_poly.pdbx_strand_id
1 'polypeptide(L)'
;MEPISYLPSTQLRSAAQPVMTVEDVTQGVPSPYARPARNDDPLAVARGDSVRLRGRLSVASTLAFEWLDGQFAPLGYTPVLRKDADGVHDVVVAMSGQFAGASQRIGVAAVLFALTVLSVVYVGAQLSADVYATGLNLLDGIPYAVSLLAILMAHEMGHYVVGRRLRAPLSLPYFLPLPVPPLGTLGAVITMSGPVRNRRHLLAIAAAGPLAGLVVAIPVLLIGLSMSEVQPLPTTGQFMAEGNSLLYLALKFITFGQLLPS
;
A
#
# COMPACT_ATOMS: atom_id res chain seq x y z
N MET A 1 3.56 15.56 -50.06
CA MET A 1 3.17 14.17 -49.76
C MET A 1 4.09 13.70 -48.65
N GLU A 2 3.68 13.88 -47.39
CA GLU A 2 4.33 13.20 -46.26
C GLU A 2 3.77 11.78 -46.12
N PRO A 3 4.59 10.78 -45.78
CA PRO A 3 4.18 9.39 -45.74
C PRO A 3 3.36 9.06 -44.50
N ILE A 4 2.49 8.08 -44.68
CA ILE A 4 1.52 7.48 -43.77
C ILE A 4 2.11 7.23 -42.36
N SER A 5 1.57 7.92 -41.35
CA SER A 5 1.79 7.61 -39.93
C SER A 5 1.20 6.22 -39.63
N TYR A 6 2.07 5.24 -39.36
CA TYR A 6 1.67 3.90 -38.96
C TYR A 6 0.90 3.96 -37.63
N LEU A 7 -0.36 3.54 -37.65
CA LEU A 7 -1.25 3.57 -36.49
C LEU A 7 -0.62 2.86 -35.26
N PRO A 8 -0.76 3.41 -34.03
CA PRO A 8 -0.19 2.84 -32.80
C PRO A 8 -0.55 1.36 -32.56
N SER A 9 -1.72 0.93 -33.02
CA SER A 9 -2.19 -0.47 -32.90
C SER A 9 -1.31 -1.49 -33.62
N THR A 10 -0.69 -1.13 -34.75
CA THR A 10 0.10 -2.07 -35.54
C THR A 10 1.43 -2.37 -34.85
N GLN A 11 2.06 -1.33 -34.26
CA GLN A 11 3.27 -1.50 -33.46
C GLN A 11 2.98 -2.28 -32.18
N LEU A 12 1.90 -1.95 -31.45
CA LEU A 12 1.50 -2.69 -30.24
C LEU A 12 1.17 -4.16 -30.53
N ARG A 13 0.52 -4.45 -31.67
CA ARG A 13 0.28 -5.83 -32.12
C ARG A 13 1.58 -6.57 -32.36
N SER A 14 2.52 -5.97 -33.10
CA SER A 14 3.83 -6.58 -33.40
C SER A 14 4.65 -6.86 -32.13
N ALA A 15 4.61 -5.94 -31.16
CA ALA A 15 5.28 -6.07 -29.88
C ALA A 15 4.70 -7.20 -29.00
N ALA A 16 3.40 -7.50 -29.15
CA ALA A 16 2.71 -8.53 -28.38
C ALA A 16 2.80 -9.96 -28.95
N GLN A 17 3.02 -10.10 -30.27
CA GLN A 17 3.09 -11.40 -30.96
C GLN A 17 4.04 -12.44 -30.33
N PRO A 18 5.20 -12.09 -29.76
CA PRO A 18 6.10 -13.07 -29.14
C PRO A 18 5.53 -13.76 -27.89
N VAL A 19 4.61 -13.11 -27.18
CA VAL A 19 4.10 -13.57 -25.86
C VAL A 19 2.60 -13.82 -25.85
N MET A 20 1.93 -13.56 -26.97
CA MET A 20 0.48 -13.66 -27.11
C MET A 20 0.08 -13.92 -28.56
N THR A 21 -0.84 -14.85 -28.77
CA THR A 21 -1.59 -14.95 -30.02
C THR A 21 -2.63 -13.84 -30.04
N VAL A 22 -2.51 -12.88 -30.96
CA VAL A 22 -3.43 -11.73 -31.07
C VAL A 22 -4.52 -12.04 -32.10
N GLU A 23 -5.73 -12.27 -31.60
CA GLU A 23 -6.93 -12.57 -32.38
C GLU A 23 -7.65 -11.30 -32.84
N ASP A 24 -7.76 -10.31 -31.95
CA ASP A 24 -8.44 -9.04 -32.24
C ASP A 24 -7.69 -7.85 -31.62
N VAL A 25 -7.76 -6.70 -32.31
CA VAL A 25 -7.18 -5.43 -31.89
C VAL A 25 -8.22 -4.34 -32.00
N THR A 26 -8.73 -3.87 -30.87
CA THR A 26 -9.72 -2.79 -30.81
C THR A 26 -9.05 -1.50 -30.32
N GLN A 27 -9.12 -0.42 -31.09
CA GLN A 27 -8.72 0.93 -30.64
C GLN A 27 -9.89 1.66 -29.99
N GLY A 28 -9.62 2.71 -29.20
CA GLY A 28 -10.67 3.57 -28.64
C GLY A 28 -11.47 2.92 -27.53
N VAL A 29 -10.94 1.86 -26.92
CA VAL A 29 -11.66 1.14 -25.87
C VAL A 29 -11.69 1.99 -24.59
N PRO A 30 -12.82 2.04 -23.86
CA PRO A 30 -12.86 2.70 -22.56
C PRO A 30 -11.84 2.07 -21.61
N SER A 31 -11.14 2.92 -20.85
CA SER A 31 -10.20 2.45 -19.83
C SER A 31 -10.89 1.43 -18.91
N PRO A 32 -10.22 0.32 -18.54
CA PRO A 32 -10.66 -0.60 -17.50
C PRO A 32 -11.07 0.06 -16.19
N TYR A 33 -10.54 1.26 -15.94
CA TYR A 33 -10.73 2.09 -14.76
C TYR A 33 -11.57 3.34 -15.04
N ALA A 34 -12.11 3.50 -16.25
CA ALA A 34 -13.08 4.54 -16.52
C ALA A 34 -14.30 4.27 -15.62
N ARG A 35 -14.70 5.28 -14.85
CA ARG A 35 -16.02 5.25 -14.20
C ARG A 35 -17.07 5.01 -15.29
N PRO A 36 -18.11 4.20 -15.06
CA PRO A 36 -19.20 4.06 -16.02
C PRO A 36 -19.66 5.47 -16.39
N ALA A 37 -19.58 5.78 -17.68
CA ALA A 37 -19.89 7.11 -18.18
C ALA A 37 -21.31 7.47 -17.72
N ARG A 38 -21.41 8.52 -16.91
CA ARG A 38 -22.68 9.23 -16.77
C ARG A 38 -22.97 9.78 -18.16
N ASN A 39 -24.18 9.54 -18.69
CA ASN A 39 -24.58 9.81 -20.08
C ASN A 39 -24.42 11.27 -20.56
N ASP A 40 -23.87 12.16 -19.74
CA ASP A 40 -23.86 13.61 -19.93
C ASP A 40 -22.44 14.17 -20.16
N ASP A 41 -21.39 13.34 -20.21
CA ASP A 41 -19.99 13.81 -20.36
C ASP A 41 -19.40 13.48 -21.75
N PRO A 42 -19.56 14.37 -22.76
CA PRO A 42 -18.99 14.18 -24.09
C PRO A 42 -17.46 14.18 -24.13
N LEU A 43 -16.77 14.56 -23.03
CA LEU A 43 -15.31 14.52 -22.92
C LEU A 43 -14.79 13.17 -22.39
N ALA A 44 -15.65 12.33 -21.80
CA ALA A 44 -15.27 10.99 -21.33
C ALA A 44 -15.03 10.01 -22.49
N VAL A 45 -15.75 10.20 -23.62
CA VAL A 45 -15.58 9.44 -24.87
C VAL A 45 -14.33 9.88 -25.63
N ALA A 46 -13.84 11.10 -25.38
CA ALA A 46 -12.73 11.73 -26.09
C ALA A 46 -11.32 11.32 -25.59
N ARG A 47 -11.19 10.53 -24.52
CA ARG A 47 -9.91 9.92 -24.08
C ARG A 47 -9.73 8.49 -24.58
N GLY A 48 -10.23 8.21 -25.79
CA GLY A 48 -10.16 6.93 -26.49
C GLY A 48 -8.76 6.58 -27.03
N ASP A 49 -7.73 6.67 -26.19
CA ASP A 49 -6.35 6.39 -26.61
C ASP A 49 -5.88 4.99 -26.18
N SER A 50 -6.74 4.17 -25.56
CA SER A 50 -6.36 2.80 -25.15
C SER A 50 -6.62 1.77 -26.26
N VAL A 51 -5.69 0.83 -26.41
CA VAL A 51 -5.74 -0.25 -27.41
C VAL A 51 -5.93 -1.59 -26.69
N ARG A 52 -7.00 -2.31 -27.00
CA ARG A 52 -7.26 -3.65 -26.49
C ARG A 52 -6.74 -4.68 -27.49
N LEU A 53 -5.89 -5.59 -27.02
CA LEU A 53 -5.44 -6.77 -27.74
C LEU A 53 -6.10 -7.98 -27.06
N ARG A 54 -6.93 -8.72 -27.81
CA ARG A 54 -7.61 -9.94 -27.33
C ARG A 54 -6.95 -11.16 -27.96
N GLY A 55 -6.83 -12.24 -27.19
CA GLY A 55 -6.34 -13.53 -27.67
C GLY A 55 -5.83 -14.41 -26.53
N ARG A 56 -4.69 -15.09 -26.68
CA ARG A 56 -4.21 -16.07 -25.67
C ARG A 56 -2.72 -15.91 -25.39
N LEU A 57 -2.35 -15.84 -24.11
CA LEU A 57 -0.94 -15.79 -23.74
C LEU A 57 -0.24 -17.11 -24.05
N SER A 58 0.89 -17.06 -24.75
CA SER A 58 1.71 -18.22 -25.07
C SER A 58 2.68 -18.60 -23.93
N VAL A 59 2.89 -17.67 -22.99
CA VAL A 59 3.78 -17.82 -21.84
C VAL A 59 3.05 -17.51 -20.53
N ALA A 60 3.68 -17.81 -19.40
CA ALA A 60 3.15 -17.44 -18.09
C ALA A 60 2.87 -15.93 -18.02
N SER A 61 1.74 -15.55 -17.42
CA SER A 61 1.26 -14.16 -17.39
C SER A 61 2.27 -13.16 -16.79
N THR A 62 3.14 -13.61 -15.90
CA THR A 62 4.24 -12.81 -15.36
C THR A 62 5.28 -12.45 -16.42
N LEU A 63 5.73 -13.43 -17.21
CA LEU A 63 6.74 -13.24 -18.27
C LEU A 63 6.16 -12.44 -19.43
N ALA A 64 4.90 -12.71 -19.81
CA ALA A 64 4.19 -11.92 -20.80
C ALA A 64 4.08 -10.45 -20.38
N PHE A 65 3.74 -10.19 -19.11
CA PHE A 65 3.69 -8.83 -18.59
C PHE A 65 5.06 -8.13 -18.72
N GLU A 66 6.14 -8.76 -18.24
CA GLU A 66 7.47 -8.14 -18.29
C GLU A 66 7.92 -7.79 -19.71
N TRP A 67 7.65 -8.68 -20.67
CA TRP A 67 7.92 -8.43 -22.08
C TRP A 67 7.09 -7.26 -22.61
N LEU A 68 5.77 -7.30 -22.42
CA LEU A 68 4.85 -6.26 -22.91
C LEU A 68 5.15 -4.90 -22.29
N ASP A 69 5.47 -4.84 -21.00
CA ASP A 69 5.80 -3.61 -20.27
C ASP A 69 7.06 -2.96 -20.86
N GLY A 70 8.09 -3.76 -21.14
CA GLY A 70 9.31 -3.29 -21.80
C GLY A 70 9.11 -2.78 -23.23
N GLN A 71 8.19 -3.40 -23.99
CA GLN A 71 7.93 -3.02 -25.38
C GLN A 71 6.90 -1.88 -25.51
N PHE A 72 5.96 -1.76 -24.57
CA PHE A 72 4.89 -0.77 -24.62
C PHE A 72 5.33 0.55 -23.97
N ALA A 73 6.26 0.53 -23.01
CA ALA A 73 6.77 1.74 -22.37
C ALA A 73 7.42 2.76 -23.36
N PRO A 74 8.28 2.35 -24.32
CA PRO A 74 8.80 3.27 -25.36
C PRO A 74 7.72 3.87 -26.24
N LEU A 75 6.60 3.16 -26.40
CA LEU A 75 5.45 3.60 -27.18
C LEU A 75 4.49 4.49 -26.37
N GLY A 76 4.76 4.71 -25.08
CA GLY A 76 3.92 5.52 -24.20
C GLY A 76 2.71 4.78 -23.62
N TYR A 77 2.71 3.45 -23.66
CA TYR A 77 1.60 2.61 -23.22
C TYR A 77 1.98 1.76 -21.99
N THR A 78 1.01 1.55 -21.09
CA THR A 78 1.13 0.60 -19.97
C THR A 78 0.23 -0.60 -20.21
N PRO A 79 0.73 -1.84 -20.26
CA PRO A 79 -0.10 -3.02 -20.45
C PRO A 79 -0.85 -3.38 -19.16
N VAL A 80 -2.13 -3.73 -19.29
CA VAL A 80 -2.94 -4.30 -18.22
C VAL A 80 -3.46 -5.65 -18.67
N LEU A 81 -3.04 -6.72 -17.98
CA LEU A 81 -3.51 -8.07 -18.24
C LEU A 81 -4.81 -8.35 -17.49
N ARG A 82 -5.84 -8.79 -18.22
CA ARG A 82 -7.08 -9.33 -17.65
C ARG A 82 -7.44 -10.63 -18.37
N LYS A 83 -8.22 -11.47 -17.71
CA LYS A 83 -8.95 -12.54 -18.39
C LYS A 83 -10.26 -12.01 -18.92
N ASP A 84 -10.67 -12.46 -20.09
CA ASP A 84 -11.96 -12.13 -20.67
C ASP A 84 -13.11 -12.76 -19.87
N ALA A 85 -14.34 -12.28 -20.08
CA ALA A 85 -15.55 -12.78 -19.44
C ALA A 85 -15.76 -14.29 -19.67
N ASP A 86 -15.26 -14.79 -20.80
CA ASP A 86 -15.33 -16.20 -21.20
C ASP A 86 -14.31 -17.08 -20.43
N GLY A 87 -13.37 -16.50 -19.68
CA GLY A 87 -12.35 -17.21 -18.90
C GLY A 87 -11.24 -17.93 -19.70
N VAL A 88 -11.44 -18.07 -21.02
CA VAL A 88 -10.55 -18.77 -21.97
C VAL A 88 -9.52 -17.84 -22.63
N HIS A 89 -9.91 -16.59 -22.91
CA HIS A 89 -9.06 -15.61 -23.60
C HIS A 89 -8.42 -14.64 -22.60
N ASP A 90 -7.17 -14.27 -22.85
CA ASP A 90 -6.46 -13.20 -22.17
C ASP A 90 -6.65 -11.90 -22.97
N VAL A 91 -6.87 -10.80 -22.25
CA VAL A 91 -7.06 -9.46 -22.79
C VAL A 91 -5.94 -8.57 -22.25
N VAL A 92 -5.08 -8.09 -23.16
CA VAL A 92 -4.09 -7.06 -22.85
C VAL A 92 -4.70 -5.72 -23.24
N VAL A 93 -4.93 -4.83 -22.27
CA VAL A 93 -5.31 -3.44 -22.56
C VAL A 93 -4.06 -2.58 -22.45
N ALA A 94 -3.57 -2.08 -23.57
CA ALA A 94 -2.54 -1.06 -23.64
C ALA A 94 -3.19 0.29 -23.33
N MET A 95 -3.00 0.79 -22.10
CA MET A 95 -3.49 2.11 -21.70
C MET A 95 -2.51 3.17 -22.17
N SER A 96 -2.99 4.20 -22.86
CA SER A 96 -2.17 5.37 -23.19
C SER A 96 -1.81 6.14 -21.93
N GLY A 97 -0.54 6.54 -21.86
CA GLY A 97 0.05 7.17 -20.69
C GLY A 97 0.98 6.22 -19.96
N GLN A 98 2.24 6.64 -19.84
CA GLN A 98 3.12 6.12 -18.81
C GLN A 98 2.65 6.73 -17.50
N PHE A 99 2.29 5.91 -16.51
CA PHE A 99 2.04 6.42 -15.17
C PHE A 99 3.33 7.07 -14.68
N ALA A 100 3.42 8.40 -14.78
CA ALA A 100 4.53 9.17 -14.27
C ALA A 100 4.72 8.77 -12.80
N GLY A 101 5.91 8.26 -12.46
CA GLY A 101 6.20 7.83 -11.10
C GLY A 101 5.77 8.92 -10.13
N ALA A 102 5.04 8.55 -9.06
CA ALA A 102 4.49 9.49 -8.09
C ALA A 102 5.51 10.60 -7.83
N SER A 103 5.18 11.85 -8.17
CA SER A 103 6.08 12.98 -7.92
C SER A 103 6.40 13.01 -6.42
N GLN A 104 7.63 12.64 -6.08
CA GLN A 104 8.10 12.52 -4.71
C GLN A 104 8.42 13.92 -4.20
N ARG A 105 7.50 14.54 -3.48
CA ARG A 105 7.82 15.77 -2.74
C ARG A 105 8.48 15.37 -1.42
N ILE A 106 9.76 14.98 -1.49
CA ILE A 106 10.54 14.51 -0.34
C ILE A 106 10.47 15.52 0.82
N GLY A 107 10.51 16.82 0.52
CA GLY A 107 10.33 17.87 1.53
C GLY A 107 8.99 17.79 2.27
N VAL A 108 7.88 17.53 1.56
CA VAL A 108 6.56 17.36 2.18
C VAL A 108 6.54 16.11 3.05
N ALA A 109 7.09 14.99 2.57
CA ALA A 109 7.15 13.74 3.33
C ALA A 109 7.97 13.92 4.62
N ALA A 110 9.11 14.61 4.55
CA ALA A 110 9.98 14.89 5.69
C ALA A 110 9.29 15.80 6.72
N VAL A 111 8.63 16.87 6.28
CA VAL A 111 7.87 17.77 7.17
C VAL A 111 6.73 17.01 7.85
N LEU A 112 5.97 16.22 7.09
CA LEU A 112 4.88 15.42 7.62
C LEU A 112 5.36 14.36 8.62
N PHE A 113 6.50 13.71 8.36
CA PHE A 113 7.12 12.79 9.30
C PHE A 113 7.54 13.50 10.59
N ALA A 114 8.19 14.66 10.50
CA ALA A 114 8.58 15.45 11.66
C ALA A 114 7.36 15.88 12.51
N LEU A 115 6.29 16.34 11.85
CA LEU A 115 5.03 16.65 12.54
C LEU A 115 4.41 15.41 13.19
N THR A 116 4.51 14.24 12.54
CA THR A 116 4.02 12.99 13.11
C THR A 116 4.81 12.60 14.35
N VAL A 117 6.14 12.72 14.32
CA VAL A 117 7.00 12.47 15.50
C VAL A 117 6.58 13.38 16.66
N LEU A 118 6.45 14.69 16.42
CA LEU A 118 6.03 15.64 17.45
C LEU A 118 4.63 15.31 18.00
N SER A 119 3.69 14.96 17.12
CA SER A 119 2.32 14.59 17.47
C SER A 119 2.27 13.33 18.34
N VAL A 120 3.03 12.29 17.98
CA VAL A 120 3.08 11.03 18.74
C VAL A 120 3.80 11.22 20.07
N VAL A 121 4.88 12.00 20.13
CA VAL A 121 5.55 12.34 21.39
C VAL A 121 4.61 13.12 22.32
N TYR A 122 3.88 14.11 21.79
CA TYR A 122 2.90 14.89 22.54
C TYR A 122 1.78 14.01 23.12
N VAL A 123 1.24 13.07 22.34
CA VAL A 123 0.24 12.12 22.83
C VAL A 123 0.83 11.15 23.85
N GLY A 124 2.03 10.62 23.61
CA GLY A 124 2.73 9.76 24.56
C GLY A 124 2.97 10.44 25.91
N ALA A 125 3.37 11.70 25.91
CA ALA A 125 3.57 12.49 27.13
C ALA A 125 2.26 12.66 27.91
N GLN A 126 1.13 12.86 27.23
CA GLN A 126 -0.19 12.95 27.87
C GLN A 126 -0.67 11.63 28.49
N LEU A 127 -0.21 10.50 27.96
CA LEU A 127 -0.55 9.17 28.47
C LEU A 127 0.37 8.73 29.62
N SER A 128 1.44 9.48 29.91
CA SER A 128 2.34 9.18 31.02
C SER A 128 1.63 9.33 32.37
N ALA A 129 1.94 8.45 33.31
CA ALA A 129 1.37 8.51 34.67
C ALA A 129 1.77 9.80 35.40
N ASP A 130 2.95 10.32 35.11
CA ASP A 130 3.53 11.50 35.75
C ASP A 130 2.88 12.82 35.31
N VAL A 131 2.10 12.83 34.21
CA VAL A 131 1.50 14.07 33.68
C VAL A 131 0.62 14.80 34.70
N TYR A 132 -0.04 14.05 35.59
CA TYR A 132 -0.87 14.62 36.66
C TYR A 132 -0.05 15.13 37.85
N ALA A 133 1.16 14.62 38.05
CA ALA A 133 2.02 14.93 39.19
C ALA A 133 3.04 16.05 38.88
N THR A 134 3.70 15.97 37.72
CA THR A 134 4.79 16.88 37.33
C THR A 134 4.43 17.81 36.17
N GLY A 135 3.24 17.66 35.59
CA GLY A 135 2.84 18.37 34.38
C GLY A 135 3.38 17.73 33.10
N LEU A 136 3.10 18.35 31.96
CA LEU A 136 3.44 17.79 30.65
C LEU A 136 4.95 17.90 30.37
N ASN A 137 5.61 16.75 30.31
CA ASN A 137 7.01 16.62 29.89
C ASN A 137 7.10 15.75 28.64
N LEU A 138 7.60 16.34 27.55
CA LEU A 138 7.69 15.67 26.26
C LEU A 138 8.66 14.48 26.26
N LEU A 139 9.64 14.45 27.17
CA LEU A 139 10.60 13.34 27.26
C LEU A 139 9.91 12.02 27.65
N ASP A 140 8.84 12.10 28.44
CA ASP A 140 8.10 10.93 28.91
C ASP A 140 7.29 10.28 27.77
N GLY A 141 7.04 11.03 26.69
CA GLY A 141 6.42 10.53 25.46
C GLY A 141 7.38 9.79 24.52
N ILE A 142 8.69 9.83 24.75
CA ILE A 142 9.69 9.22 23.86
C ILE A 142 9.53 7.69 23.77
N PRO A 143 9.41 6.92 24.88
CA PRO A 143 9.26 5.47 24.80
C PRO A 143 8.02 5.05 24.00
N TYR A 144 6.91 5.78 24.18
CA TYR A 144 5.68 5.58 23.41
C TYR A 144 5.91 5.86 21.91
N ALA A 145 6.51 7.00 21.58
CA ALA A 145 6.74 7.40 20.20
C ALA A 145 7.70 6.47 19.46
N VAL A 146 8.80 6.06 20.10
CA VAL A 146 9.76 5.11 19.54
C VAL A 146 9.08 3.78 19.25
N SER A 147 8.30 3.26 20.20
CA SER A 147 7.58 2.00 20.05
C SER A 147 6.57 2.03 18.89
N LEU A 148 5.70 3.04 18.86
CA LEU A 148 4.66 3.15 17.84
C LEU A 148 5.25 3.41 16.45
N LEU A 149 6.19 4.35 16.34
CA LEU A 149 6.80 4.71 15.06
C LEU A 149 7.67 3.58 14.51
N ALA A 150 8.34 2.79 15.36
CA ALA A 150 9.07 1.61 14.91
C ALA A 150 8.15 0.59 14.22
N ILE A 151 6.99 0.31 14.83
CA ILE A 151 6.00 -0.63 14.28
C ILE A 151 5.41 -0.10 12.96
N LEU A 152 4.97 1.16 12.94
CA LEU A 152 4.41 1.79 11.74
C LEU A 152 5.43 1.90 10.61
N MET A 153 6.66 2.31 10.93
CA MET A 153 7.72 2.41 9.93
C MET A 153 8.05 1.02 9.35
N ALA A 154 8.14 -0.02 10.19
CA ALA A 154 8.35 -1.38 9.71
C ALA A 154 7.19 -1.87 8.82
N HIS A 155 5.95 -1.54 9.20
CA HIS A 155 4.75 -1.87 8.41
C HIS A 155 4.81 -1.24 7.02
N GLU A 156 5.03 0.07 6.94
CA GLU A 156 5.05 0.80 5.67
C GLU A 156 6.28 0.44 4.83
N MET A 157 7.43 0.19 5.47
CA MET A 157 8.62 -0.32 4.78
C MET A 157 8.43 -1.74 4.25
N GLY A 158 7.62 -2.58 4.91
CA GLY A 158 7.24 -3.88 4.37
C GLY A 158 6.52 -3.76 3.03
N HIS A 159 5.51 -2.89 2.96
CA HIS A 159 4.81 -2.57 1.71
C HIS A 159 5.76 -2.01 0.65
N TYR A 160 6.58 -1.02 1.03
CA TYR A 160 7.50 -0.35 0.12
C TYR A 160 8.56 -1.28 -0.45
N VAL A 161 9.24 -2.09 0.38
CA VAL A 161 10.31 -3.00 -0.04
C VAL A 161 9.78 -4.07 -0.99
N VAL A 162 8.67 -4.73 -0.66
CA VAL A 162 8.10 -5.76 -1.52
C VAL A 162 7.56 -5.15 -2.82
N GLY A 163 6.89 -4.01 -2.75
CA GLY A 163 6.42 -3.32 -3.96
C GLY A 163 7.57 -2.86 -4.84
N ARG A 164 8.67 -2.37 -4.27
CA ARG A 164 9.86 -1.98 -5.03
C ARG A 164 10.53 -3.19 -5.70
N ARG A 165 10.66 -4.31 -4.98
CA ARG A 165 11.17 -5.58 -5.54
C ARG A 165 10.32 -6.10 -6.70
N LEU A 166 9.00 -5.95 -6.60
CA LEU A 166 8.04 -6.33 -7.65
C LEU A 166 7.86 -5.24 -8.72
N ARG A 167 8.72 -4.21 -8.72
CA ARG A 167 8.72 -3.05 -9.64
C ARG A 167 7.35 -2.35 -9.72
N ALA A 168 6.62 -2.29 -8.61
CA ALA A 168 5.36 -1.55 -8.53
C ALA A 168 5.64 -0.03 -8.44
N PRO A 169 4.82 0.81 -9.10
CA PRO A 169 4.99 2.26 -9.10
C PRO A 169 4.49 2.88 -7.79
N LEU A 170 5.25 2.72 -6.70
CA LEU A 170 4.93 3.21 -5.36
C LEU A 170 5.59 4.55 -5.03
N SER A 171 4.91 5.38 -4.22
CA SER A 171 5.52 6.54 -3.57
C SER A 171 6.30 6.16 -2.30
N LEU A 172 7.05 7.11 -1.72
CA LEU A 172 7.48 6.99 -0.33
C LEU A 172 6.24 7.15 0.59
N PRO A 173 6.28 6.58 1.80
CA PRO A 173 5.18 6.74 2.75
C PRO A 173 5.10 8.18 3.25
N TYR A 174 3.89 8.73 3.23
CA TYR A 174 3.56 10.00 3.87
C TYR A 174 2.91 9.70 5.23
N PHE A 175 3.61 10.02 6.32
CA PHE A 175 3.07 9.87 7.67
C PHE A 175 2.11 11.01 7.98
N LEU A 176 0.96 10.71 8.55
CA LEU A 176 -0.08 11.70 8.81
C LEU A 176 -0.18 11.98 10.31
N PRO A 177 0.13 13.21 10.77
CA PRO A 177 0.01 13.57 12.18
C PRO A 177 -1.46 13.68 12.58
N LEU A 178 -1.76 13.26 13.80
CA LEU A 178 -3.04 13.51 14.45
C LEU A 178 -2.80 13.59 15.96
N PRO A 179 -2.64 14.80 16.54
CA PRO A 179 -2.23 14.97 17.94
C PRO A 179 -3.39 14.75 18.90
N VAL A 180 -4.07 13.61 18.74
CA VAL A 180 -5.24 13.18 19.51
C VAL A 180 -4.96 11.77 20.05
N PRO A 181 -5.17 11.53 21.36
CA PRO A 181 -5.07 10.20 21.94
C PRO A 181 -6.06 9.20 21.31
N PRO A 182 -5.74 7.89 21.32
CA PRO A 182 -4.55 7.30 21.94
C PRO A 182 -3.33 7.27 21.02
N LEU A 183 -3.49 7.33 19.69
CA LEU A 183 -2.41 7.00 18.77
C LEU A 183 -1.41 8.13 18.51
N GLY A 184 -1.87 9.38 18.36
CA GLY A 184 -0.98 10.48 17.96
C GLY A 184 -0.65 10.54 16.45
N THR A 185 -1.22 9.64 15.65
CA THR A 185 -1.04 9.58 14.18
C THR A 185 -2.22 8.87 13.51
N LEU A 186 -2.50 9.21 12.25
CA LEU A 186 -3.42 8.46 11.38
C LEU A 186 -2.74 7.29 10.65
N GLY A 187 -1.46 7.05 10.91
CA GLY A 187 -0.62 6.09 10.19
C GLY A 187 0.12 6.74 9.03
N ALA A 188 0.49 5.96 8.02
CA ALA A 188 1.08 6.47 6.79
C ALA A 188 0.30 6.01 5.56
N VAL A 189 0.51 6.72 4.46
CA VAL A 189 -0.11 6.39 3.18
C VAL A 189 0.96 6.27 2.11
N ILE A 190 0.96 5.14 1.42
CA ILE A 190 1.71 4.92 0.19
C ILE A 190 0.74 5.08 -0.98
N THR A 191 1.06 5.97 -1.90
CA THR A 191 0.31 6.15 -3.14
C THR A 191 0.87 5.25 -4.22
N MET A 192 -0.01 4.61 -5.00
CA MET A 192 0.38 3.83 -6.17
C MET A 192 -0.02 4.61 -7.42
N SER A 193 0.96 4.92 -8.28
CA SER A 193 0.70 5.71 -9.49
C SER A 193 0.11 4.90 -10.62
N GLY A 194 0.12 3.57 -10.56
CA GLY A 194 -0.37 2.69 -11.62
C GLY A 194 -0.84 1.33 -11.11
N PRO A 195 -1.51 0.54 -11.98
CA PRO A 195 -2.06 -0.75 -11.62
C PRO A 195 -0.95 -1.77 -11.37
N VAL A 196 -1.17 -2.64 -10.40
CA VAL A 196 -0.22 -3.71 -10.07
C VAL A 196 -0.36 -4.86 -11.06
N ARG A 197 0.78 -5.40 -11.51
CA ARG A 197 0.89 -6.39 -12.60
C ARG A 197 -0.09 -7.55 -12.52
N ASN A 198 -0.34 -8.08 -11.31
CA ASN A 198 -1.26 -9.19 -11.09
C ASN A 198 -1.78 -9.23 -9.63
N ARG A 199 -2.82 -10.03 -9.38
CA ARG A 199 -3.41 -10.22 -8.03
C ARG A 199 -2.43 -10.83 -7.02
N ARG A 200 -1.48 -11.65 -7.46
CA ARG A 200 -0.46 -12.26 -6.58
C ARG A 200 0.50 -11.21 -6.03
N HIS A 201 0.92 -10.26 -6.85
CA HIS A 201 1.75 -9.13 -6.47
C HIS A 201 1.00 -8.20 -5.53
N LEU A 202 -0.29 -7.94 -5.81
CA LEU A 202 -1.14 -7.18 -4.87
C LEU A 202 -1.19 -7.85 -3.50
N LEU A 203 -1.46 -9.15 -3.45
CA LEU A 203 -1.50 -9.91 -2.20
C LEU A 203 -0.14 -9.90 -1.47
N ALA A 204 0.96 -10.09 -2.21
CA ALA A 204 2.29 -10.08 -1.63
C ALA A 204 2.65 -8.71 -1.03
N ILE A 205 2.35 -7.61 -1.73
CA ILE A 205 2.56 -6.26 -1.22
C ILE A 205 1.67 -6.02 0.00
N ALA A 206 0.38 -6.37 -0.08
CA ALA A 206 -0.57 -6.17 1.00
C ALA A 206 -0.24 -6.98 2.27
N ALA A 207 0.29 -8.19 2.14
CA ALA A 207 0.69 -9.01 3.29
C ALA A 207 2.03 -8.55 3.92
N ALA A 208 2.92 -7.95 3.13
CA ALA A 208 4.27 -7.60 3.57
C ALA A 208 4.28 -6.60 4.73
N GLY A 209 3.39 -5.60 4.70
CA GLY A 209 3.32 -4.58 5.75
C GLY A 209 2.89 -5.14 7.11
N PRO A 210 1.72 -5.80 7.22
CA PRO A 210 1.29 -6.44 8.45
C PRO A 210 2.31 -7.42 9.02
N LEU A 211 2.97 -8.23 8.19
CA LEU A 211 3.99 -9.17 8.65
C LEU A 211 5.24 -8.45 9.18
N ALA A 212 5.74 -7.43 8.48
CA ALA A 212 6.90 -6.65 8.93
C ALA A 212 6.61 -5.89 10.23
N GLY A 213 5.42 -5.27 10.32
CA GLY A 213 4.96 -4.61 11.54
C GLY A 213 4.83 -5.58 12.70
N LEU A 214 4.28 -6.79 12.48
CA LEU A 214 4.12 -7.81 13.51
C LEU A 214 5.48 -8.28 14.07
N VAL A 215 6.48 -8.47 13.21
CA VAL A 215 7.83 -8.87 13.62
C VAL A 215 8.46 -7.85 14.57
N VAL A 216 8.17 -6.56 14.40
CA VAL A 216 8.64 -5.49 15.31
C VAL A 216 7.73 -5.34 16.52
N ALA A 217 6.41 -5.54 16.36
CA ALA A 217 5.45 -5.41 17.44
C ALA A 217 5.65 -6.47 18.54
N ILE A 218 6.00 -7.71 18.19
CA ILE A 218 6.22 -8.79 19.18
C ILE A 218 7.32 -8.44 20.20
N PRO A 219 8.57 -8.09 19.82
CA PRO A 219 9.60 -7.75 20.79
C PRO A 219 9.27 -6.47 21.57
N VAL A 220 8.68 -5.45 20.92
CA VAL A 220 8.23 -4.22 21.61
C VAL A 220 7.19 -4.55 22.67
N LEU A 221 6.22 -5.42 22.36
CA LEU A 221 5.20 -5.86 23.28
C LEU A 221 5.79 -6.70 24.43
N LEU A 222 6.74 -7.59 24.16
CA LEU A 222 7.42 -8.36 25.19
C LEU A 222 8.18 -7.46 26.17
N ILE A 223 8.89 -6.44 25.66
CA ILE A 223 9.55 -5.44 26.50
C ILE A 223 8.52 -4.70 27.35
N GLY A 224 7.44 -4.20 26.73
CA GLY A 224 6.37 -3.52 27.45
C GLY A 224 5.73 -4.38 28.54
N LEU A 225 5.44 -5.65 28.26
CA LEU A 225 4.91 -6.60 29.25
C LEU A 225 5.92 -6.88 30.38
N SER A 226 7.21 -6.99 30.07
CA SER A 226 8.25 -7.21 31.09
C SER A 226 8.43 -6.03 32.05
N MET A 227 8.04 -4.83 31.62
CA MET A 227 8.07 -3.60 32.42
C MET A 227 6.72 -3.32 33.11
N SER A 228 5.70 -4.13 32.83
CA SER A 228 4.33 -3.92 33.33
C SER A 228 4.11 -4.67 34.64
N GLU A 229 3.41 -4.03 35.57
CA GLU A 229 2.98 -4.65 36.82
C GLU A 229 1.55 -5.23 36.70
N VAL A 230 1.37 -6.45 37.21
CA VAL A 230 0.04 -7.06 37.30
C VAL A 230 -0.64 -6.58 38.57
N GLN A 231 -1.75 -5.84 38.41
CA GLN A 231 -2.54 -5.29 39.50
C GLN A 231 -3.98 -5.84 39.45
N PRO A 232 -4.67 -5.96 40.59
CA PRO A 232 -6.10 -6.30 40.62
C PRO A 232 -6.93 -5.30 39.82
N LEU A 233 -8.02 -5.78 39.20
CA LEU A 233 -8.94 -4.91 38.48
C LEU A 233 -9.55 -3.87 39.44
N PRO A 234 -9.61 -2.58 39.05
CA PRO A 234 -10.22 -1.55 39.88
C PRO A 234 -11.69 -1.88 40.16
N THR A 235 -12.09 -1.85 41.43
CA THR A 235 -13.49 -2.03 41.85
C THR A 235 -14.32 -0.76 41.70
N THR A 236 -13.66 0.39 41.50
CA THR A 236 -14.24 1.72 41.39
C THR A 236 -13.52 2.52 40.31
N GLY A 237 -14.28 3.34 39.57
CA GLY A 237 -13.76 4.12 38.43
C GLY A 237 -14.05 3.47 37.08
N GLN A 238 -13.80 4.24 36.00
CA GLN A 238 -13.85 3.71 34.64
C GLN A 238 -12.48 3.15 34.27
N PHE A 239 -12.44 1.93 33.76
CA PHE A 239 -11.24 1.36 33.16
C PHE A 239 -11.56 0.88 31.74
N MET A 240 -10.57 0.94 30.87
CA MET A 240 -10.66 0.34 29.53
C MET A 240 -10.09 -1.07 29.60
N ALA A 241 -10.93 -2.06 29.33
CA ALA A 241 -10.46 -3.42 29.14
C ALA A 241 -9.84 -3.57 27.74
N GLU A 242 -8.60 -4.04 27.69
CA GLU A 242 -7.97 -4.40 26.43
C GLU A 242 -8.57 -5.69 25.87
N GLY A 243 -8.73 -5.77 24.54
CA GLY A 243 -9.08 -7.00 23.87
C GLY A 243 -7.92 -8.01 23.90
N ASN A 244 -8.24 -9.30 23.99
CA ASN A 244 -7.26 -10.38 24.04
C ASN A 244 -7.27 -11.21 22.74
N SER A 245 -6.26 -11.03 21.89
CA SER A 245 -6.01 -11.97 20.78
C SER A 245 -5.32 -13.23 21.28
N LEU A 246 -5.38 -14.34 20.53
CA LEU A 246 -4.67 -15.58 20.87
C LEU A 246 -3.17 -15.35 21.05
N LEU A 247 -2.56 -14.54 20.17
CA LEU A 247 -1.16 -14.18 20.30
C LEU A 247 -0.91 -13.36 21.57
N TYR A 248 -1.77 -12.40 21.88
CA TYR A 248 -1.60 -11.56 23.07
C TYR A 248 -1.74 -12.36 24.36
N LEU A 249 -2.71 -13.27 24.42
CA LEU A 249 -2.87 -14.22 25.54
C LEU A 249 -1.63 -15.10 25.71
N ALA A 250 -1.10 -15.65 24.61
CA ALA A 250 0.11 -16.47 24.65
C ALA A 250 1.30 -15.67 25.17
N LEU A 251 1.49 -14.43 24.71
CA LEU A 251 2.59 -13.57 25.17
C LEU A 251 2.43 -13.18 26.64
N LYS A 252 1.22 -12.84 27.12
CA LYS A 252 0.95 -12.61 28.55
C LYS A 252 1.27 -13.84 29.39
N PHE A 253 0.84 -15.02 28.94
CA PHE A 253 1.10 -16.27 29.64
C PHE A 253 2.60 -16.58 29.71
N ILE A 254 3.34 -16.35 28.62
CA ILE A 254 4.80 -16.52 28.59
C ILE A 254 5.49 -15.54 29.56
N THR A 255 5.05 -14.29 29.62
CA THR A 255 5.69 -13.26 30.47
C THR A 255 5.34 -13.40 31.96
N PHE A 256 4.08 -13.69 32.29
CA PHE A 256 3.59 -13.68 33.68
C PHE A 256 3.32 -15.07 34.27
N GLY A 257 3.36 -16.13 33.47
CA GLY A 257 3.07 -17.51 33.92
C GLY A 257 1.60 -17.79 34.24
N GLN A 258 0.69 -16.86 33.93
CA GLN A 258 -0.74 -16.97 34.20
C GLN A 258 -1.58 -16.36 33.07
N LEU A 259 -2.81 -16.85 32.91
CA LEU A 259 -3.75 -16.32 31.92
C LEU A 259 -4.41 -15.06 32.47
N LEU A 260 -4.16 -13.91 31.85
CA LEU A 260 -4.73 -12.62 32.26
C LEU A 260 -5.76 -12.10 31.24
N PRO A 261 -6.86 -11.47 31.69
CA PRO A 261 -7.23 -11.23 33.10
C PRO A 261 -7.75 -12.50 33.80
N SER A 262 -7.42 -12.66 35.08
CA SER A 262 -7.80 -13.78 35.96
C SER A 262 -8.55 -13.30 37.20
#